data_AF-A0A7V3MZR3-F1
#
_entry.id   AF-A0A7V3MZR3-F1
#
_cell.length_a   1.000
_cell.length_b   1.000
_cell.length_c   1.000
_cell.angle_alpha   90.00
_cell.angle_beta   90.00
_cell.angle_gamma   90.00
#
_symmetry.space_group_name_H-M   'P 1'
#
loop_
_entity.id
_entity.type
_entity.pdbx_description
1 polymer ?
#
loop_
_entity_poly.entity_id
_entity_poly.type
_entity_poly.pdbx_seq_one_letter_code
_entity_poly.pdbx_strand_id
1 'polypeptide(L)'
;MDSMPVIPDALTAGLDDDQREAVLAPRGPVCVLAGAGTGKTRTITHRIAVLVTAGHVAAHQVLAVTFTQRAAGEMRSRLRALGAAGDDRASGVGAVQALTFHAAAHRQLRYFWPRVVGDTGWRLLDSKFAAVGRAAHSAGLKLGTDDVRDLAGEIEWAKASLISPEQYPDAVAAACRDVPLDPGQIATVYAGYERLKARRDDVTLLDFDDLLLHTAAAIENDVAVAEEFRDRYRCFVVDEYQDVTPLQQRVLSAWLGDRDDLTVVGDANQTIYSFTGASPRYLLDFSRRFPDATVVRLERDYRSTPQVVSLANRVIAAAHGRVAGAKLQLVGARDPGPAPSFQEYPDEVAEAAAVAKSIVRLVESGTAPAEIAVLYRVNAQSEVYEEALTEAGVAYQVRGGEGFFSRQEIRQALLVLQRAAGRGADGSVSDEVRRLLEPLGLTAQPPPGTRARERWEALTALVELVDEELVHRPQLDLAGLVAELRVRADARHPPVVQGVTLA
;
A
#
# COMPACT_ATOMS: atom_id res chain seq x y z
N MET A 1 -25.78 -38.36 -17.95
CA MET A 1 -24.69 -38.35 -16.95
C MET A 1 -23.46 -37.88 -17.68
N ASP A 2 -23.34 -36.56 -17.87
CA ASP A 2 -22.11 -35.97 -18.38
C ASP A 2 -21.01 -36.26 -17.36
N SER A 3 -19.92 -36.86 -17.81
CA SER A 3 -18.73 -37.10 -17.00
C SER A 3 -18.28 -35.78 -16.39
N MET A 4 -18.28 -35.68 -15.06
CA MET A 4 -17.66 -34.54 -14.39
C MET A 4 -16.23 -34.40 -14.93
N PRO A 5 -15.81 -33.19 -15.35
CA PRO A 5 -14.45 -32.99 -15.82
C PRO A 5 -13.48 -33.45 -14.73
N VAL A 6 -12.59 -34.36 -15.10
CA VAL A 6 -11.57 -34.90 -14.17
C VAL A 6 -10.63 -33.75 -13.86
N ILE A 7 -10.70 -33.23 -12.62
CA ILE A 7 -9.78 -32.20 -12.15
C ILE A 7 -8.40 -32.86 -12.03
N PRO A 8 -7.35 -32.36 -12.69
CA PRO A 8 -6.03 -32.95 -12.58
C PRO A 8 -5.54 -32.94 -11.13
N ASP A 9 -5.09 -34.09 -10.63
CA ASP A 9 -4.53 -34.22 -9.27
C ASP A 9 -3.41 -33.19 -9.03
N ALA A 10 -2.63 -32.85 -10.07
CA ALA A 10 -1.57 -31.83 -10.02
C ALA A 10 -2.05 -30.44 -9.56
N LEU A 11 -3.33 -30.08 -9.78
CA LEU A 11 -3.88 -28.79 -9.36
C LEU A 11 -4.38 -28.79 -7.91
N THR A 12 -4.58 -29.96 -7.32
CA THR A 12 -5.02 -30.08 -5.91
C THR A 12 -3.96 -30.71 -5.01
N ALA A 13 -2.91 -31.30 -5.59
CA ALA A 13 -1.79 -31.89 -4.88
C ALA A 13 -1.05 -30.85 -4.02
N GLY A 14 -0.81 -31.21 -2.76
CA GLY A 14 -0.10 -30.37 -1.80
C GLY A 14 -0.91 -29.17 -1.26
N LEU A 15 -2.22 -29.11 -1.50
CA LEU A 15 -3.16 -28.27 -0.75
C LEU A 15 -3.65 -29.02 0.48
N ASP A 16 -3.84 -28.31 1.59
CA ASP A 16 -4.57 -28.85 2.74
C ASP A 16 -6.09 -28.90 2.48
N ASP A 17 -6.85 -29.41 3.46
CA ASP A 17 -8.29 -29.60 3.33
C ASP A 17 -9.04 -28.28 3.14
N ASP A 18 -8.70 -27.22 3.90
CA ASP A 18 -9.35 -25.91 3.82
C ASP A 18 -9.05 -25.23 2.47
N GLN A 19 -7.79 -25.29 2.00
CA GLN A 19 -7.40 -24.77 0.69
C GLN A 19 -8.08 -25.56 -0.43
N ARG A 20 -8.19 -26.89 -0.30
CA ARG A 20 -8.87 -27.75 -1.26
C ARG A 20 -10.36 -27.44 -1.32
N GLU A 21 -11.01 -27.19 -0.17
CA GLU A 21 -12.40 -26.75 -0.11
C GLU A 21 -12.60 -25.44 -0.90
N ALA A 22 -11.77 -24.42 -0.67
CA ALA A 22 -11.85 -23.17 -1.40
C ALA A 22 -11.58 -23.33 -2.91
N VAL A 23 -10.62 -24.18 -3.28
CA VAL A 23 -10.27 -24.44 -4.69
C VAL A 23 -11.36 -25.18 -5.43
N LEU A 24 -12.01 -26.15 -4.77
CA LEU A 24 -13.05 -27.01 -5.37
C LEU A 24 -14.47 -26.48 -5.17
N ALA A 25 -14.64 -25.38 -4.42
CA ALA A 25 -15.96 -24.79 -4.22
C ALA A 25 -16.67 -24.52 -5.57
N PRO A 26 -17.99 -24.73 -5.66
CA PRO A 26 -18.75 -24.50 -6.90
C PRO A 26 -18.57 -23.08 -7.47
N ARG A 27 -19.00 -22.89 -8.73
CA ARG A 27 -19.15 -21.55 -9.28
C ARG A 27 -20.17 -20.73 -8.47
N GLY A 28 -20.00 -19.42 -8.47
CA GLY A 28 -20.77 -18.48 -7.67
C GLY A 28 -19.89 -17.74 -6.65
N PRO A 29 -20.52 -17.14 -5.62
CA PRO A 29 -19.84 -16.27 -4.68
C PRO A 29 -19.04 -17.10 -3.68
N VAL A 30 -17.73 -16.84 -3.62
CA VAL A 30 -16.81 -17.50 -2.69
C VAL A 30 -16.03 -16.46 -1.91
N CYS A 31 -16.03 -16.59 -0.58
CA CYS A 31 -15.24 -15.76 0.32
C CYS A 31 -14.25 -16.63 1.08
N VAL A 32 -12.96 -16.38 0.85
CA VAL A 32 -11.89 -17.05 1.61
C VAL A 32 -11.36 -16.08 2.66
N LEU A 33 -11.75 -16.32 3.91
CA LEU A 33 -11.22 -15.62 5.08
C LEU A 33 -9.89 -16.27 5.44
N ALA A 34 -8.79 -15.59 5.18
CA ALA A 34 -7.49 -16.23 5.18
C ALA A 34 -6.44 -15.37 5.87
N GLY A 35 -5.95 -15.87 7.00
CA GLY A 35 -5.00 -15.15 7.82
C GLY A 35 -3.62 -15.00 7.20
N ALA A 36 -2.72 -14.31 7.90
CA ALA A 36 -1.34 -14.16 7.47
C ALA A 36 -0.69 -15.55 7.25
N GLY A 37 0.09 -15.68 6.17
CA GLY A 37 0.86 -16.90 5.91
C GLY A 37 0.06 -18.16 5.53
N THR A 38 -1.27 -18.07 5.38
CA THR A 38 -2.15 -19.25 5.13
C THR A 38 -2.23 -19.71 3.68
N GLY A 39 -1.53 -19.02 2.77
CA GLY A 39 -1.54 -19.35 1.35
C GLY A 39 -2.68 -18.72 0.55
N LYS A 40 -3.20 -17.55 0.95
CA LYS A 40 -4.17 -16.70 0.20
C LYS A 40 -3.99 -16.77 -1.32
N THR A 41 -2.84 -16.28 -1.81
CA THR A 41 -2.56 -16.18 -3.23
C THR A 41 -2.39 -17.56 -3.90
N ARG A 42 -1.90 -18.57 -3.16
CA ARG A 42 -1.82 -19.95 -3.67
C ARG A 42 -3.22 -20.50 -3.92
N THR A 43 -4.12 -20.37 -2.94
CA THR A 43 -5.50 -20.84 -3.02
C THR A 43 -6.24 -20.23 -4.20
N ILE A 44 -6.19 -18.91 -4.39
CA ILE A 44 -6.89 -18.27 -5.53
C ILE A 44 -6.31 -18.63 -6.88
N THR A 45 -4.99 -18.77 -7.00
CA THR A 45 -4.37 -19.14 -8.28
C THR A 45 -4.69 -20.57 -8.68
N HIS A 46 -4.70 -21.50 -7.71
CA HIS A 46 -5.17 -22.87 -7.92
C HIS A 46 -6.66 -22.92 -8.26
N ARG A 47 -7.52 -22.13 -7.58
CA ARG A 47 -8.95 -22.05 -7.90
C ARG A 47 -9.19 -21.57 -9.33
N ILE A 48 -8.52 -20.49 -9.73
CA ILE A 48 -8.58 -20.00 -11.12
C ILE A 48 -8.17 -21.10 -12.10
N ALA A 49 -7.07 -21.79 -11.83
CA ALA A 49 -6.58 -22.87 -12.68
C ALA A 49 -7.60 -24.01 -12.78
N VAL A 50 -8.22 -24.43 -11.66
CA VAL A 50 -9.26 -25.47 -11.65
C VAL A 50 -10.49 -25.04 -12.46
N LEU A 51 -11.00 -23.83 -12.27
CA LEU A 51 -12.16 -23.33 -13.01
C LEU A 51 -11.90 -23.29 -14.53
N VAL A 52 -10.69 -22.89 -14.93
CA VAL A 52 -10.32 -22.83 -16.35
C VAL A 52 -10.11 -24.22 -16.94
N THR A 53 -9.34 -25.08 -16.27
CA THR A 53 -9.03 -26.43 -16.77
C THR A 53 -10.25 -27.35 -16.77
N ALA A 54 -11.17 -27.20 -15.82
CA ALA A 54 -12.43 -27.94 -15.81
C ALA A 54 -13.44 -27.44 -16.87
N GLY A 55 -13.10 -26.40 -17.65
CA GLY A 55 -13.96 -25.85 -18.69
C GLY A 55 -15.13 -25.02 -18.15
N HIS A 56 -15.10 -24.65 -16.86
CA HIS A 56 -16.15 -23.84 -16.23
C HIS A 56 -16.14 -22.38 -16.70
N VAL A 57 -14.97 -21.86 -17.09
CA VAL A 57 -14.77 -20.50 -17.62
C VAL A 57 -13.56 -20.47 -18.56
N ALA A 58 -13.63 -19.71 -19.65
CA ALA A 58 -12.45 -19.50 -20.49
C ALA A 58 -11.48 -18.52 -19.82
N ALA A 59 -10.17 -18.73 -19.98
CA ALA A 59 -9.13 -17.90 -19.33
C ALA A 59 -9.29 -16.39 -19.60
N HIS A 60 -9.70 -16.00 -20.81
CA HIS A 60 -9.92 -14.60 -21.18
C HIS A 60 -11.15 -13.97 -20.54
N GLN A 61 -12.05 -14.79 -19.97
CA GLN A 61 -13.25 -14.37 -19.23
C GLN A 61 -13.01 -14.21 -17.73
N VAL A 62 -11.81 -14.54 -17.24
CA VAL A 62 -11.42 -14.35 -15.85
C VAL A 62 -10.66 -13.03 -15.69
N LEU A 63 -11.14 -12.18 -14.79
CA LEU A 63 -10.44 -10.97 -14.36
C LEU A 63 -10.04 -11.11 -12.88
N ALA A 64 -8.76 -11.34 -12.65
CA ALA A 64 -8.17 -11.34 -11.32
C ALA A 64 -7.60 -9.95 -10.99
N VAL A 65 -7.95 -9.42 -9.83
CA VAL A 65 -7.64 -8.05 -9.43
C VAL A 65 -6.88 -8.05 -8.10
N THR A 66 -5.76 -7.34 -8.06
CA THR A 66 -4.90 -7.20 -6.88
C THR A 66 -4.66 -5.74 -6.53
N PHE A 67 -4.17 -5.45 -5.32
CA PHE A 67 -3.88 -4.08 -4.90
C PHE A 67 -2.64 -3.48 -5.58
N THR A 68 -1.55 -4.25 -5.73
CA THR A 68 -0.27 -3.74 -6.28
C THR A 68 0.10 -4.38 -7.62
N GLN A 69 0.92 -3.67 -8.41
CA GLN A 69 1.48 -4.21 -9.67
C GLN A 69 2.38 -5.43 -9.43
N ARG A 70 3.10 -5.44 -8.30
CA ARG A 70 3.93 -6.58 -7.89
C ARG A 70 3.07 -7.82 -7.63
N ALA A 71 1.99 -7.69 -6.86
CA ALA A 71 1.06 -8.79 -6.60
C ALA A 71 0.42 -9.32 -7.89
N ALA A 72 0.01 -8.42 -8.80
CA ALA A 72 -0.49 -8.82 -10.12
C ALA A 72 0.56 -9.60 -10.92
N GLY A 73 1.82 -9.16 -10.91
CA GLY A 73 2.93 -9.84 -11.58
C GLY A 73 3.25 -11.21 -11.00
N GLU A 74 3.23 -11.34 -9.67
CA GLU A 74 3.43 -12.59 -8.96
C GLU A 74 2.29 -13.58 -9.26
N MET A 75 1.04 -13.11 -9.25
CA MET A 75 -0.14 -13.90 -9.61
C MET A 75 -0.05 -14.41 -11.06
N ARG A 76 0.30 -13.55 -12.03
CA ARG A 76 0.51 -13.98 -13.44
C ARG A 76 1.59 -15.06 -13.54
N SER A 77 2.68 -14.91 -12.80
CA SER A 77 3.79 -15.87 -12.82
C SER A 77 3.35 -17.23 -12.28
N ARG A 78 2.58 -17.25 -11.18
CA ARG A 78 1.97 -18.47 -10.63
C ARG A 78 0.99 -19.14 -11.60
N LEU A 79 0.08 -18.37 -12.19
CA LEU A 79 -0.89 -18.90 -13.16
C LEU A 79 -0.21 -19.49 -14.40
N ARG A 80 0.87 -18.86 -14.89
CA ARG A 80 1.69 -19.43 -15.98
C ARG A 80 2.38 -20.72 -15.57
N ALA A 81 2.92 -20.81 -14.36
CA ALA A 81 3.54 -22.02 -13.86
C ALA A 81 2.52 -23.16 -13.74
N LEU A 82 1.32 -22.89 -13.20
CA LEU A 82 0.23 -23.87 -13.13
C LEU A 82 -0.23 -24.32 -14.52
N GLY A 83 -0.35 -23.39 -15.47
CA GLY A 83 -0.69 -23.73 -16.87
C GLY A 83 0.39 -24.52 -17.59
N ALA A 84 1.66 -24.37 -17.22
CA ALA A 84 2.77 -25.14 -17.79
C ALA A 84 2.91 -26.54 -17.17
N ALA A 85 2.48 -26.70 -15.91
CA ALA A 85 2.53 -27.95 -15.17
C ALA A 85 1.33 -28.89 -15.43
N GLY A 86 0.22 -28.36 -15.96
CA GLY A 86 -0.93 -29.18 -16.35
C GLY A 86 -0.69 -29.93 -17.67
N ASP A 87 -1.23 -31.15 -17.76
CA ASP A 87 -1.19 -31.97 -18.99
C ASP A 87 -1.98 -31.33 -20.15
N ASP A 88 -2.87 -30.38 -19.84
CA ASP A 88 -3.64 -29.63 -20.82
C ASP A 88 -3.10 -28.20 -21.03
N ARG A 89 -2.07 -28.10 -21.87
CA ARG A 89 -1.54 -26.81 -22.34
C ARG A 89 -2.56 -25.98 -23.14
N ALA A 90 -3.68 -26.57 -23.58
CA ALA A 90 -4.72 -25.87 -24.33
C ALA A 90 -5.70 -25.11 -23.42
N SER A 91 -5.73 -25.42 -22.11
CA SER A 91 -6.60 -24.74 -21.13
C SER A 91 -6.40 -23.22 -21.06
N GLY A 92 -5.20 -22.72 -21.39
CA GLY A 92 -4.94 -21.28 -21.46
C GLY A 92 -4.84 -20.57 -20.11
N VAL A 93 -4.68 -21.28 -18.99
CA VAL A 93 -4.58 -20.72 -17.63
C VAL A 93 -3.58 -19.55 -17.53
N GLY A 94 -2.44 -19.65 -18.21
CA GLY A 94 -1.42 -18.59 -18.23
C GLY A 94 -1.83 -17.30 -18.95
N ALA A 95 -2.95 -17.29 -19.67
CA ALA A 95 -3.54 -16.12 -20.35
C ALA A 95 -4.58 -15.38 -19.50
N VAL A 96 -4.88 -15.86 -18.29
CA VAL A 96 -5.77 -15.15 -17.35
C VAL A 96 -5.23 -13.74 -17.07
N GLN A 97 -6.14 -12.77 -17.08
CA GLN A 97 -5.79 -11.39 -16.79
C GLN A 97 -5.69 -11.18 -15.28
N ALA A 98 -4.48 -10.94 -14.79
CA ALA A 98 -4.24 -10.46 -13.43
C ALA A 98 -3.67 -9.03 -13.47
N LEU A 99 -4.43 -8.07 -12.94
CA LEU A 99 -4.21 -6.63 -13.02
C LEU A 99 -4.51 -5.95 -11.67
N THR A 100 -4.17 -4.67 -11.52
CA THR A 100 -4.75 -3.85 -10.45
C THR A 100 -6.11 -3.28 -10.87
N PHE A 101 -6.92 -2.82 -9.91
CA PHE A 101 -8.20 -2.12 -10.20
C PHE A 101 -7.98 -0.98 -11.21
N HIS A 102 -6.99 -0.12 -10.95
CA HIS A 102 -6.65 0.99 -11.82
C HIS A 102 -6.18 0.56 -13.21
N ALA A 103 -5.34 -0.48 -13.32
CA ALA A 103 -4.88 -0.96 -14.62
C ALA A 103 -6.02 -1.58 -15.45
N ALA A 104 -6.93 -2.31 -14.79
CA ALA A 104 -8.12 -2.85 -15.43
C ALA A 104 -9.06 -1.72 -15.91
N ALA A 105 -9.42 -0.79 -15.01
CA ALA A 105 -10.26 0.35 -15.31
C ALA A 105 -9.67 1.24 -16.42
N HIS A 106 -8.37 1.55 -16.36
CA HIS A 106 -7.69 2.32 -17.40
C HIS A 106 -7.83 1.68 -18.80
N ARG A 107 -7.60 0.37 -18.90
CA ARG A 107 -7.74 -0.37 -20.17
C ARG A 107 -9.18 -0.35 -20.68
N GLN A 108 -10.14 -0.53 -19.78
CA GLN A 108 -11.57 -0.57 -20.11
C GLN A 108 -12.06 0.81 -20.52
N LEU A 109 -11.75 1.84 -19.74
CA LEU A 109 -12.12 3.21 -20.01
C LEU A 109 -11.57 3.63 -21.37
N ARG A 110 -10.28 3.41 -21.65
CA ARG A 110 -9.70 3.75 -22.96
C ARG A 110 -10.44 3.10 -24.14
N TYR A 111 -10.95 1.89 -23.96
CA TYR A 111 -11.70 1.18 -25.00
C TYR A 111 -13.10 1.75 -25.19
N PHE A 112 -13.83 2.01 -24.11
CA PHE A 112 -15.22 2.51 -24.18
C PHE A 112 -15.34 4.03 -24.29
N TRP A 113 -14.26 4.78 -24.02
CA TRP A 113 -14.27 6.23 -23.96
C TRP A 113 -14.84 6.92 -25.21
N PRO A 114 -14.46 6.55 -26.46
CA PRO A 114 -15.00 7.20 -27.65
C PRO A 114 -16.51 7.02 -27.80
N ARG A 115 -17.06 5.93 -27.24
CA ARG A 115 -18.49 5.63 -27.27
C ARG A 115 -19.26 6.39 -26.20
N VAL A 116 -18.68 6.52 -25.01
CA VAL A 116 -19.34 7.12 -23.83
C VAL A 116 -19.23 8.64 -23.84
N VAL A 117 -18.10 9.19 -24.30
CA VAL A 117 -17.78 10.62 -24.22
C VAL A 117 -17.62 11.26 -25.61
N GLY A 118 -17.55 10.46 -26.67
CA GLY A 118 -17.36 10.96 -28.04
C GLY A 118 -15.90 11.33 -28.33
N ASP A 119 -15.71 12.42 -29.07
CA ASP A 119 -14.40 12.85 -29.57
C ASP A 119 -13.55 13.60 -28.53
N THR A 120 -14.10 13.90 -27.35
CA THR A 120 -13.33 14.56 -26.28
C THR A 120 -12.17 13.66 -25.88
N GLY A 121 -10.94 14.14 -25.93
CA GLY A 121 -9.77 13.41 -25.43
C GLY A 121 -9.71 13.42 -23.90
N TRP A 122 -8.83 12.60 -23.33
CA TRP A 122 -8.48 12.72 -21.92
C TRP A 122 -7.00 12.50 -21.67
N ARG A 123 -6.51 13.06 -20.56
CA ARG A 123 -5.13 12.88 -20.11
C ARG A 123 -5.09 12.57 -18.62
N LEU A 124 -4.38 11.49 -18.27
CA LEU A 124 -4.13 11.13 -16.89
C LEU A 124 -3.17 12.14 -16.23
N LEU A 125 -3.49 12.53 -15.00
CA LEU A 125 -2.61 13.30 -14.13
C LEU A 125 -1.74 12.34 -13.34
N ASP A 126 -0.43 12.40 -13.56
CA ASP A 126 0.55 11.63 -12.78
C ASP A 126 0.60 12.10 -11.32
N SER A 127 0.23 13.36 -11.05
CA SER A 127 0.15 13.92 -9.71
C SER A 127 -0.97 14.96 -9.61
N LYS A 128 -1.69 14.92 -8.48
CA LYS A 128 -2.72 15.91 -8.12
C LYS A 128 -2.11 17.27 -7.72
N PHE A 129 -0.84 17.29 -7.30
CA PHE A 129 -0.19 18.42 -6.63
C PHE A 129 -0.38 19.77 -7.34
N ALA A 130 0.00 19.86 -8.62
CA ALA A 130 -0.06 21.13 -9.37
C ALA A 130 -1.50 21.64 -9.60
N ALA A 131 -2.46 20.74 -9.72
CA ALA A 131 -3.86 21.09 -9.90
C ALA A 131 -4.51 21.49 -8.57
N VAL A 132 -4.21 20.77 -7.48
CA VAL A 132 -4.66 21.11 -6.12
C VAL A 132 -4.06 22.45 -5.68
N GLY A 133 -2.76 22.70 -5.90
CA GLY A 133 -2.14 23.98 -5.57
C GLY A 133 -2.78 25.17 -6.31
N ARG A 134 -3.14 25.00 -7.58
CA ARG A 134 -3.87 26.03 -8.35
C ARG A 134 -5.30 26.23 -7.82
N ALA A 135 -5.98 25.17 -7.42
CA ALA A 135 -7.30 25.26 -6.81
C ALA A 135 -7.24 26.00 -5.45
N ALA A 136 -6.25 25.67 -4.62
CA ALA A 136 -6.00 26.34 -3.34
C ALA A 136 -5.71 27.84 -3.52
N HIS A 137 -4.84 28.19 -4.46
CA HIS A 137 -4.57 29.59 -4.79
C HIS A 137 -5.83 30.33 -5.26
N SER A 138 -6.64 29.69 -6.11
CA SER A 138 -7.91 30.26 -6.60
C SER A 138 -8.96 30.42 -5.49
N ALA A 139 -8.86 29.63 -4.41
CA ALA A 139 -9.66 29.77 -3.20
C ALA A 139 -9.11 30.83 -2.23
N GLY A 140 -8.03 31.53 -2.60
CA GLY A 140 -7.40 32.57 -1.76
C GLY A 140 -6.48 32.01 -0.66
N LEU A 141 -6.15 30.72 -0.68
CA LEU A 141 -5.28 30.09 0.32
C LEU A 141 -3.81 30.23 -0.09
N LYS A 142 -2.97 30.66 0.86
CA LYS A 142 -1.50 30.69 0.73
C LYS A 142 -0.92 29.53 1.51
N LEU A 143 -0.69 28.42 0.81
CA LEU A 143 -0.31 27.15 1.42
C LEU A 143 1.13 26.77 1.06
N GLY A 144 1.79 26.10 2.00
CA GLY A 144 3.09 25.47 1.78
C GLY A 144 2.98 24.24 0.88
N THR A 145 4.14 23.66 0.55
CA THR A 145 4.18 22.44 -0.28
C THR A 145 3.53 21.25 0.42
N ASP A 146 3.73 21.08 1.72
CA ASP A 146 3.16 19.92 2.43
C ASP A 146 1.67 20.04 2.59
N ASP A 147 1.15 21.23 2.92
CA ASP A 147 -0.29 21.50 2.92
C ASP A 147 -0.95 21.08 1.60
N VAL A 148 -0.33 21.40 0.46
CA VAL A 148 -0.87 21.00 -0.86
C VAL A 148 -0.83 19.49 -1.07
N ARG A 149 0.18 18.80 -0.54
CA ARG A 149 0.26 17.32 -0.59
C ARG A 149 -0.77 16.68 0.33
N ASP A 150 -0.97 17.22 1.53
CA ASP A 150 -1.99 16.78 2.48
C ASP A 150 -3.40 17.02 1.93
N LEU A 151 -3.65 18.18 1.31
CA LEU A 151 -4.90 18.42 0.58
C LEU A 151 -5.12 17.43 -0.56
N ALA A 152 -4.07 17.07 -1.32
CA ALA A 152 -4.19 16.05 -2.35
C ALA A 152 -4.53 14.66 -1.75
N GLY A 153 -4.00 14.34 -0.57
CA GLY A 153 -4.32 13.13 0.20
C GLY A 153 -5.77 13.12 0.70
N GLU A 154 -6.28 14.25 1.21
CA GLU A 154 -7.68 14.36 1.63
C GLU A 154 -8.64 14.25 0.45
N ILE A 155 -8.31 14.85 -0.71
CA ILE A 155 -9.09 14.69 -1.94
C ILE A 155 -9.07 13.22 -2.39
N GLU A 156 -7.93 12.53 -2.30
CA GLU A 156 -7.84 11.10 -2.61
C GLU A 156 -8.71 10.26 -1.69
N TRP A 157 -8.60 10.46 -0.38
CA TRP A 157 -9.42 9.76 0.61
C TRP A 157 -10.92 9.99 0.35
N ALA A 158 -11.32 11.23 0.09
CA ALA A 158 -12.70 11.61 -0.19
C ALA A 158 -13.22 10.89 -1.45
N LYS A 159 -12.47 10.96 -2.56
CA LYS A 159 -12.85 10.33 -3.82
C LYS A 159 -12.90 8.81 -3.74
N ALA A 160 -11.89 8.19 -3.16
CA ALA A 160 -11.84 6.75 -2.93
C ALA A 160 -13.02 6.27 -2.05
N SER A 161 -13.48 7.13 -1.14
CA SER A 161 -14.63 6.90 -0.27
C SER A 161 -15.98 7.31 -0.87
N LEU A 162 -16.02 7.79 -2.12
CA LEU A 162 -17.22 8.29 -2.82
C LEU A 162 -17.87 9.50 -2.13
N ILE A 163 -17.07 10.37 -1.52
CA ILE A 163 -17.51 11.59 -0.84
C ILE A 163 -17.37 12.77 -1.80
N SER A 164 -18.45 13.50 -2.05
CA SER A 164 -18.41 14.72 -2.86
C SER A 164 -17.83 15.91 -2.07
N PRO A 165 -17.40 17.00 -2.74
CA PRO A 165 -16.92 18.20 -2.06
C PRO A 165 -17.93 18.75 -1.02
N GLU A 166 -19.22 18.69 -1.33
CA GLU A 166 -20.29 19.18 -0.45
C GLU A 166 -20.46 18.31 0.81
N GLN A 167 -20.19 17.00 0.69
CA GLN A 167 -20.31 16.03 1.77
C GLN A 167 -19.05 15.95 2.65
N TYR A 168 -17.94 16.51 2.18
CA TYR A 168 -16.63 16.37 2.80
C TYR A 168 -16.58 16.81 4.28
N PRO A 169 -17.13 17.99 4.68
CA PRO A 169 -17.08 18.43 6.06
C PRO A 169 -17.76 17.46 7.04
N ASP A 170 -18.96 16.97 6.67
CA ASP A 170 -19.71 16.02 7.50
C ASP A 170 -19.01 14.66 7.60
N ALA A 171 -18.40 14.21 6.50
CA ALA A 171 -17.70 12.93 6.45
C ALA A 171 -16.41 12.95 7.28
N VAL A 172 -15.64 14.04 7.24
CA VAL A 172 -14.45 14.24 8.09
C VAL A 172 -14.84 14.23 9.57
N ALA A 173 -15.91 14.93 9.93
CA ALA A 173 -16.41 14.95 11.31
C ALA A 173 -16.84 13.56 11.78
N ALA A 174 -17.60 12.82 10.97
CA ALA A 174 -18.07 11.47 11.28
C ALA A 174 -16.92 10.45 11.41
N ALA A 175 -15.86 10.61 10.61
CA ALA A 175 -14.66 9.77 10.66
C ALA A 175 -13.63 10.23 11.70
N CYS A 176 -13.85 11.38 12.36
CA CYS A 176 -12.93 12.03 13.30
C CYS A 176 -11.50 12.16 12.73
N ARG A 177 -11.37 12.54 11.45
CA ARG A 177 -10.06 12.69 10.79
C ARG A 177 -9.36 13.96 11.26
N ASP A 178 -8.04 13.83 11.46
CA ASP A 178 -7.15 14.98 11.63
C ASP A 178 -6.77 15.51 10.25
N VAL A 179 -7.18 16.75 9.95
CA VAL A 179 -7.07 17.36 8.61
C VAL A 179 -6.25 18.65 8.67
N PRO A 180 -5.51 19.00 7.60
CA PRO A 180 -4.54 20.11 7.66
C PRO A 180 -5.18 21.50 7.76
N LEU A 181 -6.46 21.65 7.42
CA LEU A 181 -7.18 22.93 7.35
C LEU A 181 -8.65 22.76 7.75
N ASP A 182 -9.38 23.87 7.90
CA ASP A 182 -10.83 23.84 8.10
C ASP A 182 -11.52 23.01 6.99
N PRO A 183 -12.42 22.06 7.34
CA PRO A 183 -13.05 21.18 6.36
C PRO A 183 -13.82 21.92 5.25
N GLY A 184 -14.40 23.09 5.53
CA GLY A 184 -15.08 23.91 4.53
C GLY A 184 -14.12 24.55 3.52
N GLN A 185 -12.92 24.92 3.95
CA GLN A 185 -11.85 25.36 3.05
C GLN A 185 -11.37 24.20 2.16
N ILE A 186 -11.16 23.01 2.73
CA ILE A 186 -10.76 21.82 1.95
C ILE A 186 -11.84 21.47 0.91
N ALA A 187 -13.12 21.49 1.29
CA ALA A 187 -14.25 21.30 0.39
C ALA A 187 -14.23 22.30 -0.78
N THR A 188 -13.93 23.58 -0.50
CA THR A 188 -13.82 24.63 -1.52
C THR A 188 -12.67 24.35 -2.50
N VAL A 189 -11.50 23.94 -1.99
CA VAL A 189 -10.35 23.55 -2.82
C VAL A 189 -10.69 22.32 -3.66
N TYR A 190 -11.33 21.32 -3.07
CA TYR A 190 -11.73 20.10 -3.75
C TYR A 190 -12.71 20.40 -4.91
N ALA A 191 -13.75 21.21 -4.67
CA ALA A 191 -14.65 21.66 -5.74
C ALA A 191 -13.94 22.50 -6.82
N GLY A 192 -12.95 23.32 -6.43
CA GLY A 192 -12.09 24.04 -7.37
C GLY A 192 -11.25 23.10 -8.23
N TYR A 193 -10.68 22.06 -7.64
CA TYR A 193 -9.86 21.05 -8.29
C TYR A 193 -10.66 20.27 -9.35
N GLU A 194 -11.86 19.80 -9.02
CA GLU A 194 -12.75 19.10 -9.96
C GLU A 194 -13.13 20.01 -11.14
N ARG A 195 -13.47 21.29 -10.89
CA ARG A 195 -13.76 22.25 -11.97
C ARG A 195 -12.55 22.51 -12.87
N LEU A 196 -11.32 22.54 -12.33
CA LEU A 196 -10.12 22.73 -13.12
C LEU A 196 -9.86 21.57 -14.09
N LYS A 197 -10.24 20.33 -13.71
CA LYS A 197 -10.11 19.14 -14.56
C LYS A 197 -11.05 19.16 -15.76
N ALA A 198 -12.25 19.73 -15.60
CA ALA A 198 -13.28 19.83 -16.65
C ALA A 198 -13.07 20.99 -17.65
N ARG A 199 -12.20 21.96 -17.36
CA ARG A 199 -12.13 23.27 -18.04
C ARG A 199 -11.23 23.35 -19.29
N ARG A 200 -10.96 22.27 -20.02
CA ARG A 200 -10.04 22.33 -21.18
C ARG A 200 -10.70 21.91 -22.50
N ASP A 201 -10.50 22.77 -23.50
CA ASP A 201 -10.88 22.63 -24.91
C ASP A 201 -10.65 21.21 -25.43
N ASP A 202 -11.75 20.45 -25.55
CA ASP A 202 -11.83 19.07 -26.05
C ASP A 202 -10.93 18.02 -25.34
N VAL A 203 -10.33 18.33 -24.18
CA VAL A 203 -9.51 17.37 -23.41
C VAL A 203 -9.81 17.44 -21.92
N THR A 204 -10.35 16.37 -21.35
CA THR A 204 -10.59 16.28 -19.90
C THR A 204 -9.33 15.77 -19.17
N LEU A 205 -9.02 16.36 -18.01
CA LEU A 205 -7.96 15.83 -17.14
C LEU A 205 -8.58 14.82 -16.17
N LEU A 206 -8.01 13.63 -16.08
CA LEU A 206 -8.44 12.60 -15.14
C LEU A 206 -7.32 12.32 -14.14
N ASP A 207 -7.63 12.14 -12.87
CA ASP A 207 -6.74 11.49 -11.91
C ASP A 207 -7.04 9.98 -11.81
N PHE A 208 -6.31 9.26 -10.96
CA PHE A 208 -6.50 7.82 -10.80
C PHE A 208 -7.90 7.43 -10.28
N ASP A 209 -8.49 8.23 -9.40
CA ASP A 209 -9.82 7.99 -8.87
C ASP A 209 -10.89 8.22 -9.94
N ASP A 210 -10.68 9.21 -10.82
CA ASP A 210 -11.56 9.46 -11.96
C ASP A 210 -11.62 8.26 -12.92
N LEU A 211 -10.51 7.53 -13.11
CA LEU A 211 -10.51 6.33 -13.94
C LEU A 211 -11.53 5.32 -13.44
N LEU A 212 -11.59 5.12 -12.12
CA LEU A 212 -12.54 4.21 -11.50
C LEU A 212 -13.97 4.77 -11.58
N LEU A 213 -14.16 6.05 -11.27
CA LEU A 213 -15.47 6.71 -11.31
C LEU A 213 -16.09 6.66 -12.71
N HIS A 214 -15.34 7.05 -13.74
CA HIS A 214 -15.82 7.02 -15.12
C HIS A 214 -16.03 5.59 -15.63
N THR A 215 -15.18 4.63 -15.23
CA THR A 215 -15.38 3.22 -15.62
C THR A 215 -16.69 2.67 -15.02
N ALA A 216 -16.94 2.92 -13.73
CA ALA A 216 -18.19 2.53 -13.09
C ALA A 216 -19.39 3.20 -13.79
N ALA A 217 -19.33 4.52 -13.98
CA ALA A 217 -20.42 5.28 -14.60
C ALA A 217 -20.70 4.84 -16.05
N ALA A 218 -19.66 4.51 -16.84
CA ALA A 218 -19.83 4.01 -18.20
C ALA A 218 -20.62 2.70 -18.23
N ILE A 219 -20.33 1.79 -17.31
CA ILE A 219 -20.98 0.47 -17.23
C ILE A 219 -22.36 0.57 -16.58
N GLU A 220 -22.56 1.48 -15.63
CA GLU A 220 -23.85 1.69 -14.96
C GLU A 220 -24.88 2.39 -15.87
N ASN A 221 -24.42 3.30 -16.74
CA ASN A 221 -25.32 4.18 -17.50
C ASN A 221 -25.49 3.81 -18.98
N ASP A 222 -24.61 2.99 -19.58
CA ASP A 222 -24.76 2.49 -20.95
C ASP A 222 -24.93 0.97 -20.94
N VAL A 223 -26.17 0.52 -21.21
CA VAL A 223 -26.56 -0.89 -21.20
C VAL A 223 -25.70 -1.72 -22.15
N ALA A 224 -25.38 -1.19 -23.32
CA ALA A 224 -24.65 -1.96 -24.32
C ALA A 224 -23.13 -1.98 -24.06
N VAL A 225 -22.58 -0.97 -23.35
CA VAL A 225 -21.25 -1.09 -22.72
C VAL A 225 -21.26 -2.16 -21.63
N ALA A 226 -22.30 -2.19 -20.80
CA ALA A 226 -22.45 -3.16 -19.72
C ALA A 226 -22.53 -4.59 -20.25
N GLU A 227 -23.35 -4.83 -21.29
CA GLU A 227 -23.50 -6.13 -21.94
C GLU A 227 -22.17 -6.61 -22.54
N GLU A 228 -21.51 -5.77 -23.35
CA GLU A 228 -20.22 -6.12 -23.96
C GLU A 228 -19.15 -6.44 -22.89
N PHE A 229 -19.11 -5.65 -21.82
CA PHE A 229 -18.20 -5.87 -20.71
C PHE A 229 -18.48 -7.21 -19.99
N ARG A 230 -19.73 -7.45 -19.64
CA ARG A 230 -20.15 -8.63 -18.88
C ARG A 230 -20.08 -9.91 -19.71
N ASP A 231 -20.18 -9.83 -21.04
CA ASP A 231 -19.91 -10.94 -21.93
C ASP A 231 -18.42 -11.28 -22.01
N ARG A 232 -17.56 -10.25 -22.03
CA ARG A 232 -16.11 -10.42 -22.04
C ARG A 232 -15.58 -10.98 -20.73
N TYR A 233 -16.05 -10.49 -19.58
CA TYR A 233 -15.60 -10.93 -18.25
C TYR A 233 -16.75 -11.55 -17.46
N ARG A 234 -16.59 -12.83 -17.14
CA ARG A 234 -17.61 -13.64 -16.46
C ARG A 234 -17.26 -14.01 -15.03
N CYS A 235 -15.98 -14.17 -14.71
CA CYS A 235 -15.53 -14.57 -13.38
C CYS A 235 -14.55 -13.53 -12.83
N PHE A 236 -14.80 -13.06 -11.62
CA PHE A 236 -13.95 -12.09 -10.94
C PHE A 236 -13.26 -12.72 -9.74
N VAL A 237 -11.98 -12.43 -9.58
CA VAL A 237 -11.21 -12.82 -8.40
C VAL A 237 -10.58 -11.57 -7.81
N VAL A 238 -10.75 -11.33 -6.52
CA VAL A 238 -10.19 -10.15 -5.85
C VAL A 238 -9.34 -10.60 -4.67
N ASP A 239 -8.05 -10.29 -4.74
CA ASP A 239 -7.09 -10.49 -3.64
C ASP A 239 -7.02 -9.23 -2.77
N GLU A 240 -6.64 -9.40 -1.50
CA GLU A 240 -6.61 -8.35 -0.47
C GLU A 240 -7.92 -7.55 -0.37
N TYR A 241 -9.05 -8.26 -0.38
CA TYR A 241 -10.40 -7.66 -0.41
C TYR A 241 -10.72 -6.80 0.84
N GLN A 242 -9.98 -6.99 1.94
CA GLN A 242 -10.09 -6.13 3.13
C GLN A 242 -9.66 -4.68 2.87
N ASP A 243 -8.84 -4.46 1.84
CA ASP A 243 -8.28 -3.15 1.51
C ASP A 243 -9.02 -2.46 0.35
N VAL A 244 -10.17 -3.01 -0.07
CA VAL A 244 -11.00 -2.42 -1.12
C VAL A 244 -11.66 -1.14 -0.62
N THR A 245 -11.54 -0.07 -1.42
CA THR A 245 -12.21 1.21 -1.18
C THR A 245 -13.66 1.19 -1.67
N PRO A 246 -14.55 2.07 -1.17
CA PRO A 246 -15.91 2.19 -1.69
C PRO A 246 -15.98 2.40 -3.21
N LEU A 247 -15.07 3.18 -3.77
CA LEU A 247 -14.97 3.40 -5.20
C LEU A 247 -14.59 2.12 -5.97
N GLN A 248 -13.59 1.37 -5.49
CA GLN A 248 -13.23 0.07 -6.08
C GLN A 248 -14.38 -0.93 -5.97
N GLN A 249 -15.12 -0.92 -4.85
CA GLN A 249 -16.31 -1.75 -4.69
C GLN A 249 -17.42 -1.36 -5.67
N ARG A 250 -17.61 -0.07 -5.95
CA ARG A 250 -18.57 0.39 -6.95
C ARG A 250 -18.21 -0.14 -8.33
N VAL A 251 -16.94 -0.02 -8.74
CA VAL A 251 -16.43 -0.59 -9.99
C VAL A 251 -16.67 -2.10 -10.07
N LEU A 252 -16.33 -2.84 -9.01
CA LEU A 252 -16.58 -4.29 -8.94
C LEU A 252 -18.07 -4.63 -9.07
N SER A 253 -18.94 -3.83 -8.46
CA SER A 253 -20.39 -4.04 -8.54
C SER A 253 -20.92 -3.75 -9.95
N ALA A 254 -20.41 -2.70 -10.62
CA ALA A 254 -20.75 -2.41 -12.01
C ALA A 254 -20.31 -3.56 -12.94
N TRP A 255 -19.09 -4.07 -12.74
CA TRP A 255 -18.54 -5.23 -13.47
C TRP A 255 -19.39 -6.50 -13.29
N LEU A 256 -19.84 -6.78 -12.07
CA LEU A 256 -20.68 -7.95 -11.77
C LEU A 256 -22.09 -7.80 -12.36
N GLY A 257 -22.71 -6.63 -12.19
CA GLY A 257 -24.14 -6.46 -12.41
C GLY A 257 -24.93 -7.31 -11.41
N ASP A 258 -25.93 -8.05 -11.91
CA ASP A 258 -26.76 -8.96 -11.10
C ASP A 258 -26.14 -10.36 -10.92
N ARG A 259 -24.91 -10.56 -11.41
CA ARG A 259 -24.19 -11.84 -11.31
C ARG A 259 -23.42 -11.94 -9.99
N ASP A 260 -23.06 -13.17 -9.64
CA ASP A 260 -22.43 -13.52 -8.38
C ASP A 260 -21.15 -14.37 -8.54
N ASP A 261 -20.65 -14.56 -9.76
CA ASP A 261 -19.37 -15.23 -10.06
C ASP A 261 -18.16 -14.39 -9.57
N LEU A 262 -17.99 -14.36 -8.25
CA LEU A 262 -17.00 -13.57 -7.54
C LEU A 262 -16.30 -14.44 -6.48
N THR A 263 -14.98 -14.56 -6.58
CA THR A 263 -14.14 -15.06 -5.48
C THR A 263 -13.40 -13.90 -4.83
N VAL A 264 -13.56 -13.70 -3.52
CA VAL A 264 -12.80 -12.71 -2.75
C VAL A 264 -11.96 -13.40 -1.70
N VAL A 265 -10.76 -12.85 -1.45
CA VAL A 265 -9.86 -13.34 -0.42
C VAL A 265 -9.32 -12.16 0.38
N GLY A 266 -9.27 -12.31 1.69
CA GLY A 266 -8.74 -11.28 2.56
C GLY A 266 -8.71 -11.67 4.03
N ASP A 267 -8.17 -10.77 4.84
CA ASP A 267 -8.16 -10.84 6.31
C ASP A 267 -8.53 -9.48 6.87
N ALA A 268 -9.65 -9.38 7.57
CA ALA A 268 -10.10 -8.12 8.15
C ALA A 268 -9.11 -7.55 9.18
N ASN A 269 -8.27 -8.38 9.81
CA ASN A 269 -7.24 -7.93 10.74
C ASN A 269 -5.99 -7.36 10.03
N GLN A 270 -5.92 -7.47 8.70
CA GLN A 270 -4.83 -6.92 7.88
C GLN A 270 -5.22 -5.64 7.13
N THR A 271 -6.37 -5.01 7.43
CA THR A 271 -6.70 -3.72 6.83
C THR A 271 -5.80 -2.62 7.39
N ILE A 272 -4.88 -2.14 6.56
CA ILE A 272 -3.92 -1.08 6.93
C ILE A 272 -4.02 0.16 6.03
N TYR A 273 -4.84 0.12 4.96
CA TYR A 273 -5.03 1.24 4.02
C TYR A 273 -6.28 2.09 4.31
N SER A 274 -6.79 2.09 5.55
CA SER A 274 -7.97 2.88 5.92
C SER A 274 -7.74 4.40 5.75
N PHE A 275 -6.49 4.86 5.88
CA PHE A 275 -6.12 6.26 5.68
C PHE A 275 -6.37 6.77 4.24
N THR A 276 -6.40 5.88 3.24
CA THR A 276 -6.79 6.16 1.85
C THR A 276 -8.21 5.70 1.50
N GLY A 277 -9.02 5.30 2.49
CA GLY A 277 -10.43 4.99 2.32
C GLY A 277 -10.77 3.51 2.20
N ALA A 278 -9.82 2.60 2.41
CA ALA A 278 -10.09 1.17 2.44
C ALA A 278 -11.06 0.78 3.58
N SER A 279 -11.91 -0.23 3.35
CA SER A 279 -12.86 -0.67 4.36
C SER A 279 -13.03 -2.20 4.39
N PRO A 280 -12.82 -2.86 5.55
CA PRO A 280 -13.01 -4.31 5.67
C PRO A 280 -14.48 -4.71 5.63
N ARG A 281 -15.41 -3.74 5.68
CA ARG A 281 -16.85 -4.00 5.73
C ARG A 281 -17.33 -4.88 4.58
N TYR A 282 -16.71 -4.75 3.41
CA TYR A 282 -17.09 -5.51 2.22
C TYR A 282 -16.75 -7.00 2.37
N LEU A 283 -15.61 -7.31 3.00
CA LEU A 283 -15.24 -8.66 3.35
C LEU A 283 -16.13 -9.20 4.48
N LEU A 284 -16.34 -8.42 5.54
CA LEU A 284 -17.12 -8.82 6.71
C LEU A 284 -18.61 -9.06 6.40
N ASP A 285 -19.18 -8.26 5.50
CA ASP A 285 -20.59 -8.35 5.13
C ASP A 285 -20.80 -9.19 3.86
N PHE A 286 -19.79 -9.94 3.40
CA PHE A 286 -19.87 -10.68 2.14
C PHE A 286 -21.03 -11.67 2.11
N SER A 287 -21.19 -12.48 3.17
CA SER A 287 -22.29 -13.44 3.30
C SER A 287 -23.66 -12.78 3.43
N ARG A 288 -23.72 -11.53 3.89
CA ARG A 288 -24.97 -10.75 3.90
C ARG A 288 -25.36 -10.30 2.50
N ARG A 289 -24.37 -9.97 1.65
CA ARG A 289 -24.60 -9.61 0.25
C ARG A 289 -24.90 -10.84 -0.62
N PHE A 290 -24.22 -11.94 -0.35
CA PHE A 290 -24.36 -13.21 -1.06
C PHE A 290 -24.75 -14.30 -0.07
N PRO A 291 -26.06 -14.49 0.21
CA PRO A 291 -26.53 -15.47 1.20
C PRO A 291 -26.12 -16.91 0.89
N ASP A 292 -25.99 -17.25 -0.39
CA ASP A 292 -25.58 -18.57 -0.88
C ASP A 292 -24.05 -18.71 -1.05
N ALA A 293 -23.28 -17.76 -0.52
CA ALA A 293 -21.82 -17.79 -0.64
C ALA A 293 -21.18 -18.97 0.08
N THR A 294 -20.22 -19.60 -0.58
CA THR A 294 -19.30 -20.52 0.10
C THR A 294 -18.26 -19.71 0.85
N VAL A 295 -18.24 -19.83 2.18
CA VAL A 295 -17.28 -19.13 3.05
C VAL A 295 -16.29 -20.13 3.63
N VAL A 296 -15.02 -20.00 3.27
CA VAL A 296 -13.94 -20.89 3.70
C VAL A 296 -12.96 -20.14 4.59
N ARG A 297 -12.50 -20.75 5.67
CA ARG A 297 -11.55 -20.16 6.62
C ARG A 297 -10.22 -20.87 6.49
N LEU A 298 -9.15 -20.14 6.13
CA LEU A 298 -7.80 -20.66 6.14
C LEU A 298 -7.11 -20.21 7.43
N GLU A 299 -6.81 -21.16 8.31
CA GLU A 299 -6.23 -20.89 9.64
C GLU A 299 -4.82 -21.44 9.80
N ARG A 300 -4.38 -22.35 8.92
CA ARG A 300 -3.03 -22.93 8.99
C ARG A 300 -1.99 -22.01 8.35
N ASP A 301 -1.08 -21.45 9.16
CA ASP A 301 0.02 -20.59 8.71
C ASP A 301 1.24 -21.45 8.31
N TYR A 302 1.67 -21.31 7.05
CA TYR A 302 2.82 -22.02 6.48
C TYR A 302 4.11 -21.20 6.48
N ARG A 303 4.06 -19.95 6.93
CA ARG A 303 5.15 -18.97 6.83
C ARG A 303 6.00 -18.93 8.11
N SER A 304 5.36 -19.08 9.25
CA SER A 304 5.83 -18.67 10.56
C SER A 304 5.84 -19.84 11.54
N THR A 305 6.66 -19.74 12.59
CA THR A 305 6.74 -20.76 13.65
C THR A 305 5.52 -20.65 14.59
N PRO A 306 5.15 -21.74 15.30
CA PRO A 306 4.06 -21.70 16.28
C PRO A 306 4.21 -20.59 17.32
N GLN A 307 5.44 -20.24 17.70
CA GLN A 307 5.74 -19.19 18.69
C GLN A 307 5.38 -17.79 18.16
N VAL A 308 5.75 -17.48 16.91
CA VAL A 308 5.42 -16.21 16.25
C VAL A 308 3.90 -16.10 16.05
N VAL A 309 3.28 -17.17 15.55
CA VAL A 309 1.82 -17.24 15.32
C VAL A 309 1.06 -17.06 16.63
N SER A 310 1.50 -17.71 17.71
CA SER A 310 0.89 -17.58 19.03
C SER A 310 0.97 -16.15 19.57
N LEU A 311 2.08 -15.45 19.35
CA LEU A 311 2.20 -14.04 19.72
C LEU A 311 1.25 -13.16 18.90
N ALA A 312 1.18 -13.36 17.58
CA ALA A 312 0.26 -12.62 16.71
C ALA A 312 -1.20 -12.80 17.13
N ASN A 313 -1.64 -14.03 17.42
CA ASN A 313 -2.98 -14.30 17.92
C ASN A 313 -3.27 -13.57 19.24
N ARG A 314 -2.31 -13.51 20.18
CA ARG A 314 -2.49 -12.77 21.44
C ARG A 314 -2.63 -11.26 21.23
N VAL A 315 -1.85 -10.67 20.32
CA VAL A 315 -1.94 -9.24 19.98
C VAL A 315 -3.30 -8.92 19.35
N ILE A 316 -3.72 -9.72 18.36
CA ILE A 316 -5.02 -9.54 17.70
C ILE A 316 -6.18 -9.80 18.68
N ALA A 317 -6.03 -10.70 19.65
CA ALA A 317 -7.05 -10.96 20.65
C ALA A 317 -7.41 -9.72 21.48
N ALA A 318 -6.46 -8.80 21.70
CA ALA A 318 -6.68 -7.53 22.40
C ALA A 318 -7.37 -6.44 21.55
N ALA A 319 -7.58 -6.66 20.25
CA ALA A 319 -8.27 -5.71 19.39
C ALA A 319 -9.78 -5.64 19.71
N HIS A 320 -10.35 -4.43 19.63
CA HIS A 320 -11.75 -4.11 19.90
C HIS A 320 -12.52 -3.78 18.59
N GLY A 321 -13.85 -3.79 18.64
CA GLY A 321 -14.71 -3.39 17.51
C GLY A 321 -15.15 -4.53 16.59
N ARG A 322 -15.86 -4.20 15.50
CA ARG A 322 -16.52 -5.21 14.62
C ARG A 322 -15.54 -6.17 13.94
N VAL A 323 -14.33 -5.72 13.62
CA VAL A 323 -13.25 -6.55 13.06
C VAL A 323 -12.87 -7.68 14.03
N ALA A 324 -12.99 -7.44 15.35
CA ALA A 324 -12.69 -8.44 16.36
C ALA A 324 -13.64 -9.64 16.36
N GLY A 325 -14.81 -9.56 15.71
CA GLY A 325 -15.75 -10.68 15.54
C GLY A 325 -15.37 -11.64 14.42
N ALA A 326 -14.46 -11.26 13.52
CA ALA A 326 -13.98 -12.08 12.41
C ALA A 326 -12.57 -12.64 12.64
N LYS A 327 -12.19 -12.85 13.91
CA LYS A 327 -10.87 -13.40 14.29
C LYS A 327 -10.71 -14.81 13.74
N LEU A 328 -9.65 -15.01 12.97
CA LEU A 328 -9.12 -16.31 12.59
C LEU A 328 -8.14 -16.74 13.69
N GLN A 329 -8.19 -18.01 14.09
CA GLN A 329 -7.25 -18.54 15.07
C GLN A 329 -6.12 -19.25 14.34
N LEU A 330 -5.01 -18.55 14.14
CA LEU A 330 -3.93 -19.10 13.31
C LEU A 330 -3.17 -20.22 14.02
N VAL A 331 -2.80 -21.25 13.27
CA VAL A 331 -1.99 -22.37 13.73
C VAL A 331 -0.74 -22.48 12.87
N GLY A 332 0.43 -22.29 13.48
CA GLY A 332 1.72 -22.40 12.77
C GLY A 332 2.03 -23.85 12.40
N ALA A 333 2.31 -24.09 11.12
CA ALA A 333 2.60 -25.41 10.56
C ALA A 333 4.11 -25.70 10.39
N ARG A 334 4.97 -24.71 10.64
CA ARG A 334 6.43 -24.92 10.64
C ARG A 334 6.87 -25.62 11.92
N ASP A 335 8.05 -26.22 11.86
CA ASP A 335 8.71 -26.73 13.06
C ASP A 335 8.86 -25.64 14.12
N PRO A 336 8.77 -26.01 15.43
CA PRO A 336 8.97 -25.08 16.52
C PRO A 336 10.29 -24.31 16.39
N GLY A 337 10.23 -22.98 16.52
CA GLY A 337 11.40 -22.11 16.48
C GLY A 337 11.63 -21.35 17.79
N PRO A 338 12.56 -20.38 17.81
CA PRO A 338 12.78 -19.56 18.99
C PRO A 338 11.54 -18.72 19.32
N ALA A 339 11.34 -18.46 20.62
CA ALA A 339 10.33 -17.51 21.06
C ALA A 339 10.73 -16.09 20.65
N PRO A 340 9.79 -15.25 20.17
CA PRO A 340 10.04 -13.83 19.96
C PRO A 340 10.54 -13.18 21.26
N SER A 341 11.62 -12.41 21.18
CA SER A 341 12.19 -11.65 22.30
C SER A 341 11.82 -10.18 22.21
N PHE A 342 11.61 -9.56 23.38
CA PHE A 342 11.48 -8.11 23.53
C PHE A 342 12.70 -7.59 24.30
N GLN A 343 13.26 -6.46 23.87
CA GLN A 343 14.39 -5.79 24.51
C GLN A 343 14.11 -4.28 24.52
N GLU A 344 14.49 -3.62 25.60
CA GLU A 344 14.37 -2.18 25.78
C GLU A 344 15.78 -1.58 25.80
N TYR A 345 15.93 -0.42 25.16
CA TYR A 345 17.18 0.31 25.03
C TYR A 345 17.00 1.75 25.53
N PRO A 346 18.07 2.40 26.00
CA PRO A 346 17.98 3.77 26.53
C PRO A 346 17.64 4.81 25.45
N ASP A 347 18.03 4.55 24.21
CA ASP A 347 17.84 5.43 23.05
C ASP A 347 17.85 4.61 21.74
N GLU A 348 17.48 5.26 20.64
CA GLU A 348 17.44 4.67 19.28
C GLU A 348 18.82 4.28 18.72
N VAL A 349 19.89 4.98 19.11
CA VAL A 349 21.26 4.66 18.68
C VAL A 349 21.72 3.34 19.29
N ALA A 350 21.47 3.15 20.59
CA ALA A 350 21.75 1.91 21.31
C ALA A 350 20.90 0.75 20.77
N GLU A 351 19.63 0.99 20.44
CA GLU A 351 18.78 0.00 19.74
C GLU A 351 19.40 -0.41 18.41
N ALA A 352 19.72 0.55 17.53
CA ALA A 352 20.26 0.30 16.20
C ALA A 352 21.60 -0.47 16.27
N ALA A 353 22.50 -0.08 17.17
CA ALA A 353 23.77 -0.77 17.38
C ALA A 353 23.57 -2.22 17.87
N ALA A 354 22.62 -2.45 18.77
CA ALA A 354 22.30 -3.78 19.26
C ALA A 354 21.64 -4.67 18.18
N VAL A 355 20.79 -4.09 17.34
CA VAL A 355 20.19 -4.76 16.18
C VAL A 355 21.28 -5.12 15.16
N ALA A 356 22.17 -4.19 14.80
CA ALA A 356 23.30 -4.45 13.89
C ALA A 356 24.19 -5.58 14.41
N LYS A 357 24.52 -5.58 15.71
CA LYS A 357 25.27 -6.69 16.35
C LYS A 357 24.54 -8.03 16.28
N SER A 358 23.21 -8.01 16.43
CA SER A 358 22.38 -9.24 16.32
C SER A 358 22.35 -9.76 14.89
N ILE A 359 22.30 -8.87 13.90
CA ILE A 359 22.36 -9.18 12.49
C ILE A 359 23.72 -9.80 12.12
N VAL A 360 24.84 -9.22 12.59
CA VAL A 360 26.18 -9.80 12.39
C VAL A 360 26.23 -11.24 12.88
N ARG A 361 25.72 -11.52 14.09
CA ARG A 361 25.66 -12.88 14.63
C ARG A 361 24.80 -13.84 13.79
N LEU A 362 23.69 -13.36 13.24
CA LEU A 362 22.85 -14.16 12.34
C LEU A 362 23.59 -14.50 11.04
N VAL A 363 24.32 -13.52 10.48
CA VAL A 363 25.12 -13.73 9.27
C VAL A 363 26.31 -14.67 9.53
N GLU A 364 27.02 -14.49 10.64
CA GLU A 364 28.12 -15.36 11.06
C GLU A 364 27.66 -16.79 11.33
N SER A 365 26.41 -16.98 11.78
CA SER A 365 25.79 -18.30 11.95
C SER A 365 25.21 -18.89 10.66
N GLY A 366 25.38 -18.22 9.52
CA GLY A 366 25.05 -18.72 8.18
C GLY A 366 23.72 -18.23 7.61
N THR A 367 23.02 -17.31 8.27
CA THR A 367 21.80 -16.71 7.70
C THR A 367 22.18 -15.75 6.58
N ALA A 368 21.57 -15.90 5.40
CA ALA A 368 21.84 -14.98 4.30
C ALA A 368 21.31 -13.56 4.65
N PRO A 369 22.06 -12.47 4.41
CA PRO A 369 21.58 -11.13 4.75
C PRO A 369 20.25 -10.76 4.09
N ALA A 370 19.99 -11.27 2.87
CA ALA A 370 18.73 -11.08 2.15
C ALA A 370 17.50 -11.72 2.84
N GLU A 371 17.70 -12.62 3.81
CA GLU A 371 16.63 -13.22 4.62
C GLU A 371 16.36 -12.43 5.91
N ILE A 372 17.11 -11.36 6.16
CA ILE A 372 16.97 -10.50 7.33
C ILE A 372 16.30 -9.19 6.92
N ALA A 373 15.32 -8.76 7.72
CA ALA A 373 14.66 -7.48 7.56
C ALA A 373 14.50 -6.75 8.90
N VAL A 374 14.65 -5.43 8.89
CA VAL A 374 14.31 -4.50 9.97
C VAL A 374 13.09 -3.71 9.52
N LEU A 375 12.01 -3.78 10.29
CA LEU A 375 10.74 -3.12 9.98
C LEU A 375 10.51 -1.97 10.97
N TYR A 376 10.23 -0.78 10.45
CA TYR A 376 9.96 0.41 11.26
C TYR A 376 8.62 1.07 10.88
N ARG A 377 8.12 1.96 11.74
CA ARG A 377 6.79 2.56 11.59
C ARG A 377 6.80 3.73 10.61
N VAL A 378 7.86 4.54 10.65
CA VAL A 378 8.02 5.71 9.79
C VAL A 378 9.39 5.66 9.13
N ASN A 379 9.46 6.11 7.88
CA ASN A 379 10.71 6.04 7.12
C ASN A 379 11.84 6.81 7.83
N ALA A 380 11.57 7.90 8.55
CA ALA A 380 12.57 8.66 9.32
C ALA A 380 13.46 7.78 10.22
N GLN A 381 12.92 6.68 10.74
CA GLN A 381 13.67 5.75 11.57
C GLN A 381 14.77 4.97 10.81
N SER A 382 14.80 4.98 9.48
CA SER A 382 15.80 4.22 8.71
C SER A 382 17.23 4.65 9.01
N GLU A 383 17.47 5.94 9.27
CA GLU A 383 18.82 6.53 9.31
C GLU A 383 19.74 5.88 10.34
N VAL A 384 19.26 5.71 11.57
CA VAL A 384 20.06 5.15 12.68
C VAL A 384 20.45 3.70 12.41
N TYR A 385 19.57 2.93 11.75
CA TYR A 385 19.87 1.56 11.31
C TYR A 385 20.83 1.53 10.12
N GLU A 386 20.71 2.46 9.18
CA GLU A 386 21.66 2.62 8.06
C GLU A 386 23.09 2.88 8.59
N GLU A 387 23.23 3.75 9.60
CA GLU A 387 24.51 4.06 10.24
C GLU A 387 25.10 2.84 10.96
N ALA A 388 24.32 2.24 11.85
CA ALA A 388 24.76 1.09 12.63
C ALA A 388 25.17 -0.12 11.76
N LEU A 389 24.45 -0.36 10.65
CA LEU A 389 24.80 -1.42 9.71
C LEU A 389 26.06 -1.09 8.92
N THR A 390 26.26 0.18 8.53
CA THR A 390 27.48 0.64 7.85
C THR A 390 28.71 0.46 8.76
N GLU A 391 28.62 0.88 10.01
CA GLU A 391 29.70 0.72 11.00
C GLU A 391 30.03 -0.75 11.27
N ALA A 392 29.01 -1.61 11.29
CA ALA A 392 29.18 -3.05 11.44
C ALA A 392 29.67 -3.75 10.15
N GLY A 393 29.85 -3.03 9.05
CA GLY A 393 30.25 -3.59 7.76
C GLY A 393 29.19 -4.50 7.11
N VAL A 394 27.92 -4.33 7.47
CA VAL A 394 26.79 -5.12 6.98
C VAL A 394 26.13 -4.42 5.79
N ALA A 395 26.08 -5.11 4.65
CA ALA A 395 25.37 -4.62 3.48
C ALA A 395 23.84 -4.58 3.71
N TYR A 396 23.20 -3.50 3.28
CA TYR A 396 21.75 -3.31 3.41
C TYR A 396 21.11 -2.71 2.14
N GLN A 397 19.78 -2.76 2.09
CA GLN A 397 18.94 -2.11 1.09
C GLN A 397 17.74 -1.45 1.76
N VAL A 398 17.41 -0.22 1.39
CA VAL A 398 16.20 0.48 1.87
C VAL A 398 15.07 0.24 0.87
N ARG A 399 13.92 -0.27 1.32
CA ARG A 399 12.71 -0.45 0.51
C ARG A 399 11.69 0.63 0.82
N GLY A 400 11.05 1.17 -0.22
CA GLY A 400 9.92 2.10 -0.06
C GLY A 400 10.31 3.54 0.27
N GLY A 401 11.59 3.86 0.33
CA GLY A 401 12.11 5.21 0.52
C GLY A 401 13.48 5.40 -0.12
N GLU A 402 13.86 6.64 -0.34
CA GLU A 402 15.26 7.03 -0.58
C GLU A 402 15.96 7.05 0.81
N GLY A 403 17.24 6.66 0.90
CA GLY A 403 18.01 6.73 2.17
C GLY A 403 17.94 8.11 2.81
N PHE A 404 18.07 8.23 4.14
CA PHE A 404 17.76 9.47 4.87
C PHE A 404 18.30 10.76 4.21
N PHE A 405 19.59 10.82 3.88
CA PHE A 405 20.24 11.97 3.26
C PHE A 405 19.82 12.25 1.80
N SER A 406 19.23 11.27 1.11
CA SER A 406 18.71 11.45 -0.24
C SER A 406 17.31 12.04 -0.29
N ARG A 407 16.60 12.08 0.85
CA ARG A 407 15.27 12.68 0.93
C ARG A 407 15.27 14.15 0.57
N GLN A 408 14.16 14.61 -0.01
CA GLN A 408 14.06 15.97 -0.53
C GLN A 408 14.19 17.00 0.60
N GLU A 409 13.50 16.78 1.71
CA GLU A 409 13.50 17.65 2.89
C GLU A 409 14.89 17.74 3.54
N ILE A 410 15.60 16.61 3.68
CA ILE A 410 16.96 16.59 4.22
C ILE A 410 17.94 17.29 3.28
N ARG A 411 17.85 17.05 1.96
CA ARG A 411 18.66 17.78 0.97
C ARG A 411 18.41 19.29 1.01
N GLN A 412 17.16 19.72 1.18
CA GLN A 412 16.81 21.13 1.32
C GLN A 412 17.38 21.73 2.61
N ALA A 413 17.26 21.02 3.74
CA ALA A 413 17.85 21.41 5.00
C ALA A 413 19.37 21.58 4.88
N LEU A 414 20.08 20.58 4.33
CA LEU A 414 21.53 20.65 4.10
C LEU A 414 21.94 21.84 3.21
N LEU A 415 21.15 22.17 2.19
CA LEU A 415 21.41 23.34 1.34
C LEU A 415 21.24 24.66 2.10
N VAL A 416 20.24 24.76 2.99
CA VAL A 416 20.04 25.94 3.84
C VAL A 416 21.19 26.08 4.84
N LEU A 417 21.55 25.01 5.53
CA LEU A 417 22.68 24.98 6.47
C LEU A 417 23.99 25.35 5.77
N GLN A 418 24.23 24.82 4.57
CA GLN A 418 25.43 25.14 3.79
C GLN A 418 25.50 26.63 3.40
N ARG A 419 24.36 27.24 3.04
CA ARG A 419 24.32 28.68 2.72
C ARG A 419 24.58 29.54 3.96
N ALA A 420 24.13 29.10 5.12
CA ALA A 420 24.33 29.78 6.40
C ALA A 420 25.77 29.61 6.93
N ALA A 421 26.41 28.46 6.67
CA ALA A 421 27.78 28.18 7.11
C ALA A 421 28.80 29.25 6.67
N GLY A 422 28.59 29.91 5.53
CA GLY A 422 29.45 31.00 5.06
C GLY A 422 29.30 32.33 5.82
N ARG A 423 28.31 32.46 6.70
CA ARG A 423 28.01 33.68 7.47
C ARG A 423 28.41 33.60 8.96
N GLY A 424 28.76 32.41 9.46
CA GLY A 424 28.95 32.14 10.89
C GLY A 424 27.62 32.01 11.63
N ALA A 425 27.63 31.39 12.82
CA ALA A 425 26.46 31.26 13.68
C ALA A 425 26.42 32.39 14.73
N ASP A 426 25.26 33.04 14.90
CA ASP A 426 25.03 33.97 16.01
C ASP A 426 24.50 33.17 17.21
N GLY A 427 25.42 32.59 18.01
CA GLY A 427 25.09 31.80 19.21
C GLY A 427 25.45 30.32 19.11
N SER A 428 24.70 29.46 19.82
CA SER A 428 24.88 28.01 19.75
C SER A 428 24.59 27.49 18.34
N VAL A 429 25.44 26.58 17.84
CA VAL A 429 25.23 25.95 16.53
C VAL A 429 23.90 25.20 16.48
N SER A 430 23.48 24.55 17.58
CA SER A 430 22.18 23.87 17.66
C SER A 430 21.01 24.85 17.53
N ASP A 431 21.05 25.98 18.23
CA ASP A 431 19.98 26.99 18.17
C ASP A 431 19.91 27.66 16.79
N GLU A 432 21.06 27.87 16.14
CA GLU A 432 21.12 28.38 14.78
C GLU A 432 20.53 27.37 13.79
N VAL A 433 20.87 26.07 13.91
CA VAL A 433 20.27 25.01 13.07
C VAL A 433 18.75 25.00 13.24
N ARG A 434 18.23 25.00 14.47
CA ARG A 434 16.78 25.02 14.74
C ARG A 434 16.11 26.24 14.10
N ARG A 435 16.69 27.44 14.23
CA ARG A 435 16.18 28.66 13.56
C ARG A 435 16.22 28.57 12.03
N LEU A 436 17.24 27.95 11.45
CA LEU A 436 17.36 27.78 10.01
C LEU A 436 16.37 26.74 9.45
N LEU A 437 15.97 25.77 10.26
CA LEU A 437 15.01 24.72 9.89
C LEU A 437 13.54 25.11 10.16
N GLU A 438 13.28 26.09 11.03
CA GLU A 438 11.93 26.59 11.31
C GLU A 438 11.16 27.00 10.02
N PRO A 439 11.74 27.79 9.09
CA PRO A 439 11.10 28.11 7.81
C PRO A 439 10.86 26.90 6.89
N LEU A 440 11.54 25.78 7.14
CA LEU A 440 11.37 24.54 6.36
C LEU A 440 10.25 23.65 6.91
N GLY A 441 9.76 23.92 8.12
CA GLY A 441 8.67 23.17 8.75
C GLY A 441 8.98 22.58 10.12
N LEU A 442 10.15 22.90 10.72
CA LEU A 442 10.43 22.51 12.09
C LEU A 442 9.61 23.38 13.07
N THR A 443 8.77 22.75 13.88
CA THR A 443 7.90 23.41 14.85
C THR A 443 8.01 22.73 16.22
N ALA A 444 7.61 23.41 17.30
CA ALA A 444 7.68 22.85 18.65
C ALA A 444 6.72 21.67 18.88
N GLN A 445 5.64 21.61 18.12
CA GLN A 445 4.65 20.52 18.16
C GLN A 445 4.47 19.96 16.75
N PRO A 446 4.15 18.66 16.61
CA PRO A 446 3.91 18.07 15.30
C PRO A 446 2.73 18.77 14.61
N PRO A 447 2.89 19.23 13.36
CA PRO A 447 1.80 19.85 12.62
C PRO A 447 0.72 18.82 12.24
N PRO A 448 -0.54 19.25 12.03
CA PRO A 448 -1.57 18.41 11.44
C PRO A 448 -1.23 18.11 9.97
N GLY A 449 -1.79 17.03 9.43
CA GLY A 449 -1.49 16.56 8.07
C GLY A 449 -0.32 15.57 8.04
N THR A 450 -0.45 14.55 7.20
CA THR A 450 0.49 13.42 7.18
C THR A 450 1.86 13.84 6.65
N ARG A 451 1.90 14.63 5.58
CA ARG A 451 3.14 15.04 4.91
C ARG A 451 3.87 16.12 5.69
N ALA A 452 3.13 17.09 6.25
CA ALA A 452 3.72 18.07 7.14
C ALA A 452 4.35 17.38 8.35
N ARG A 453 3.67 16.37 8.91
CA ARG A 453 4.19 15.57 10.03
C ARG A 453 5.39 14.72 9.65
N GLU A 454 5.38 14.03 8.50
CA GLU A 454 6.54 13.28 8.01
C GLU A 454 7.78 14.18 7.82
N ARG A 455 7.60 15.38 7.26
CA ARG A 455 8.69 16.36 7.16
C ARG A 455 9.17 16.78 8.53
N TRP A 456 8.24 17.10 9.44
CA TRP A 456 8.56 17.49 10.80
C TRP A 456 9.37 16.39 11.51
N GLU A 457 8.97 15.12 11.39
CA GLU A 457 9.71 13.97 11.94
C GLU A 457 11.11 13.86 11.34
N ALA A 458 11.26 14.04 10.03
CA ALA A 458 12.57 14.01 9.37
C ALA A 458 13.48 15.19 9.80
N LEU A 459 12.93 16.39 9.95
CA LEU A 459 13.67 17.56 10.43
C LEU A 459 14.03 17.44 11.92
N THR A 460 13.15 16.87 12.74
CA THR A 460 13.42 16.56 14.15
C THR A 460 14.55 15.54 14.26
N ALA A 461 14.51 14.46 13.48
CA ALA A 461 15.59 13.48 13.41
C ALA A 461 16.93 14.12 12.98
N LEU A 462 16.91 15.03 12.00
CA LEU A 462 18.12 15.78 11.61
C LEU A 462 18.65 16.66 12.75
N VAL A 463 17.78 17.24 13.57
CA VAL A 463 18.19 18.06 14.71
C VAL A 463 18.74 17.19 15.85
N GLU A 464 18.12 16.05 16.11
CA GLU A 464 18.63 15.06 17.07
C GLU A 464 20.02 14.59 16.67
N LEU A 465 20.23 14.26 15.38
CA LEU A 465 21.54 13.95 14.81
C LEU A 465 22.57 15.07 15.02
N VAL A 466 22.16 16.32 14.79
CA VAL A 466 23.04 17.49 15.00
C VAL A 466 23.40 17.64 16.47
N ASP A 467 22.45 17.49 17.38
CA ASP A 467 22.67 17.63 18.81
C ASP A 467 23.61 16.53 19.33
N GLU A 468 23.45 15.29 18.88
CA GLU A 468 24.36 14.19 19.17
C GLU A 468 25.78 14.49 18.68
N GLU A 469 25.93 14.97 17.45
CA GLU A 469 27.24 15.28 16.88
C GLU A 469 27.93 16.42 17.64
N LEU A 470 27.18 17.43 18.08
CA LEU A 470 27.68 18.52 18.91
C LEU A 470 28.03 18.09 20.34
N VAL A 471 27.35 17.08 20.89
CA VAL A 471 27.75 16.45 22.17
C VAL A 471 29.10 15.76 22.03
N HIS A 472 29.31 15.02 20.94
CA HIS A 472 30.59 14.33 20.69
C HIS A 472 31.72 15.27 20.29
N ARG A 473 31.41 16.37 19.59
CA ARG A 473 32.38 17.34 19.07
C ARG A 473 31.92 18.78 19.36
N PRO A 474 32.03 19.26 20.62
CA PRO A 474 31.49 20.56 21.03
C PRO A 474 32.16 21.78 20.38
N GLN A 475 33.31 21.58 19.74
CA GLN A 475 34.10 22.62 19.09
C GLN A 475 33.69 22.85 17.62
N LEU A 476 32.76 22.04 17.08
CA LEU A 476 32.31 22.16 15.69
C LEU A 476 31.59 23.50 15.49
N ASP A 477 32.06 24.27 14.50
CA ASP A 477 31.30 25.37 13.96
C ASP A 477 30.30 24.88 12.90
N LEU A 478 29.40 25.76 12.45
CA LEU A 478 28.37 25.39 11.46
C LEU A 478 28.98 24.88 10.14
N ALA A 479 30.17 25.36 9.76
CA ALA A 479 30.87 24.89 8.56
C ALA A 479 31.41 23.46 8.73
N GLY A 480 32.02 23.16 9.87
CA GLY A 480 32.47 21.83 10.24
C GLY A 480 31.31 20.84 10.34
N LEU A 481 30.20 21.24 10.96
CA LEU A 481 28.99 20.41 11.05
C LEU A 481 28.44 20.06 9.66
N VAL A 482 28.33 21.04 8.76
CA VAL A 482 27.86 20.79 7.38
C VAL A 482 28.82 19.87 6.61
N ALA A 483 30.13 19.99 6.84
CA ALA A 483 31.12 19.10 6.23
C ALA A 483 30.93 17.64 6.71
N GLU A 484 30.70 17.44 8.01
CA GLU A 484 30.45 16.11 8.58
C GLU A 484 29.17 15.48 8.02
N LEU A 485 28.07 16.24 8.00
CA LEU A 485 26.79 15.78 7.44
C LEU A 485 26.91 15.37 5.97
N ARG A 486 27.80 16.02 5.20
CA ARG A 486 28.08 15.64 3.81
C ARG A 486 28.88 14.36 3.68
N VAL A 487 29.90 14.19 4.52
CA VAL A 487 30.68 12.94 4.54
C VAL A 487 29.76 11.76 4.85
N ARG A 488 28.84 11.92 5.81
CA ARG A 488 27.81 10.93 6.13
C ARG A 488 26.86 10.66 4.95
N ALA A 489 26.44 11.69 4.21
CA ALA A 489 25.59 11.53 3.03
C ALA A 489 26.28 10.76 1.90
N ASP A 490 27.57 11.02 1.64
CA ASP A 490 28.33 10.40 0.55
C ASP A 490 28.69 8.93 0.83
N ALA A 491 28.91 8.55 2.09
CA ALA A 491 29.31 7.19 2.48
C ALA A 491 28.22 6.12 2.28
N ARG A 492 26.93 6.50 2.18
CA ARG A 492 25.78 5.57 2.25
C ARG A 492 25.23 5.07 0.89
N HIS A 493 26.03 5.14 -0.19
CA HIS A 493 25.58 4.84 -1.57
C HIS A 493 26.25 3.64 -2.28
N PRO A 494 26.03 2.38 -1.85
CA PRO A 494 26.11 1.26 -2.80
C PRO A 494 24.80 0.43 -2.88
N PRO A 495 24.25 0.17 -4.08
CA PRO A 495 23.14 -0.75 -4.24
C PRO A 495 23.64 -2.20 -4.09
N VAL A 496 23.25 -2.87 -3.01
CA VAL A 496 23.61 -4.28 -2.78
C VAL A 496 22.37 -5.16 -2.97
N VAL A 497 22.37 -5.99 -4.02
CA VAL A 497 21.27 -6.91 -4.37
C VAL A 497 21.07 -8.04 -3.33
N GLN A 498 21.98 -8.18 -2.36
CA GLN A 498 22.04 -9.25 -1.37
C GLN A 498 22.11 -8.73 0.09
N GLY A 499 21.70 -7.48 0.35
CA GLY A 499 21.77 -6.87 1.69
C GLY A 499 20.53 -7.10 2.56
N VAL A 500 20.68 -6.82 3.86
CA VAL A 500 19.58 -6.73 4.85
C VAL A 500 18.54 -5.72 4.39
N THR A 501 17.26 -6.04 4.52
CA THR A 501 16.19 -5.13 4.11
C THR A 501 15.79 -4.19 5.24
N LEU A 502 15.87 -2.88 5.01
CA LEU A 502 15.27 -1.84 5.86
C LEU A 502 13.94 -1.41 5.22
N ALA A 503 12.80 -1.53 5.92
CA ALA A 503 11.48 -1.29 5.32
C ALA A 503 10.41 -0.77 6.27
#